data_AF-A0A968WL68-F1
#
_entry.id   AF-A0A968WL68-F1
#
_cell.length_a   1.000
_cell.length_b   1.000
_cell.length_c   1.000
_cell.angle_alpha   90.00
_cell.angle_beta   90.00
_cell.angle_gamma   90.00
#
_symmetry.space_group_name_H-M   'P 1'
#
loop_
_entity.id
_entity.type
_entity.pdbx_description
1 polymer ?
#
loop_
_entity_poly.entity_id
_entity_poly.type
_entity_poly.pdbx_seq_one_letter_code
_entity_poly.pdbx_strand_id
1 'polypeptide(L)'
;EPKFIFYATYLSEKIGYWRYIKIHQHLAAHPENRIYPIFNFFENWCQDENRHGDFCNLLLKSQPQYLNDWKAKLWCRFFLLSVFATMYLNDICNRADFYESIGMDTKKYVDEVLRDTNRDSAKAFPVILDLENPKFWQYLDKCVDNNTHLSKIQSSALPKPLKVLRKLPYYISNGMQFLKLYFLKPIDIQKGLLFCS
;
A
#
# COMPACT_ATOMS: atom_id res chain seq x y z
N GLU A 1 -0.10 -5.88 -21.29
CA GLU A 1 1.33 -6.17 -21.51
C GLU A 1 1.97 -6.69 -20.22
N PRO A 2 2.94 -7.61 -20.27
CA PRO A 2 3.59 -8.25 -19.11
C PRO A 2 4.28 -7.29 -18.13
N LYS A 3 4.51 -6.03 -18.54
CA LYS A 3 5.17 -4.97 -17.76
C LYS A 3 4.44 -4.63 -16.44
N PHE A 4 3.11 -4.65 -16.47
CA PHE A 4 2.27 -4.25 -15.33
C PHE A 4 2.25 -5.28 -14.22
N ILE A 5 2.40 -6.56 -14.57
CA ILE A 5 2.48 -7.65 -13.60
C ILE A 5 3.74 -7.45 -12.76
N PHE A 6 4.87 -7.09 -13.36
CA PHE A 6 6.12 -6.89 -12.61
C PHE A 6 6.04 -5.74 -11.59
N TYR A 7 5.38 -4.62 -11.89
CA TYR A 7 5.21 -3.54 -10.92
C TYR A 7 4.32 -3.97 -9.75
N ALA A 8 3.19 -4.59 -10.06
CA ALA A 8 2.23 -5.05 -9.05
C ALA A 8 2.86 -6.12 -8.16
N THR A 9 3.54 -7.11 -8.75
CA THR A 9 4.24 -8.17 -8.02
C THR A 9 5.33 -7.57 -7.13
N TYR A 10 6.24 -6.76 -7.67
CA TYR A 10 7.31 -6.15 -6.88
C TYR A 10 6.77 -5.38 -5.66
N LEU A 11 5.74 -4.55 -5.85
CA LEU A 11 5.13 -3.80 -4.75
C LEU A 11 4.40 -4.70 -3.75
N SER A 12 3.74 -5.76 -4.22
CA SER A 12 3.06 -6.73 -3.37
C SER A 12 4.05 -7.46 -2.46
N GLU A 13 5.21 -7.86 -2.98
CA GLU A 13 6.23 -8.53 -2.15
C GLU A 13 6.83 -7.54 -1.14
N LYS A 14 7.15 -6.31 -1.56
CA LYS A 14 7.75 -5.31 -0.65
C LYS A 14 6.79 -4.88 0.45
N ILE A 15 5.50 -4.70 0.13
CA ILE A 15 4.51 -4.37 1.15
C ILE A 15 4.25 -5.56 2.08
N GLY A 16 4.27 -6.80 1.57
CA GLY A 16 4.19 -8.02 2.36
C GLY A 16 5.33 -8.14 3.37
N TYR A 17 6.57 -7.97 2.90
CA TYR A 17 7.77 -7.91 3.74
C TYR A 17 7.60 -6.95 4.93
N TRP A 18 7.26 -5.69 4.66
CA TRP A 18 7.14 -4.67 5.70
C TRP A 18 6.01 -4.97 6.68
N ARG A 19 4.91 -5.58 6.22
CA ARG A 19 3.82 -6.00 7.10
C ARG A 19 4.28 -7.09 8.06
N TYR A 20 4.97 -8.11 7.57
CA TYR A 20 5.42 -9.23 8.41
C TYR A 20 6.51 -8.82 9.39
N ILE A 21 7.51 -8.05 8.96
CA ILE A 21 8.60 -7.62 9.84
C ILE A 21 8.08 -6.75 10.99
N LYS A 22 7.14 -5.83 10.72
CA LYS A 22 6.57 -4.95 11.74
C LYS A 22 5.74 -5.72 12.77
N ILE A 23 4.92 -6.67 12.32
CA ILE A 23 4.17 -7.54 13.24
C ILE A 23 5.15 -8.39 14.05
N HIS A 24 6.18 -8.96 13.42
CA HIS A 24 7.17 -9.76 14.12
C HIS A 24 7.92 -8.92 15.18
N GLN A 25 8.39 -7.72 14.84
CA GLN A 25 9.08 -6.82 15.76
C GLN A 25 8.19 -6.47 16.96
N HIS A 26 6.91 -6.17 16.73
CA HIS A 26 5.94 -5.92 17.80
C HIS A 26 5.77 -7.14 18.72
N LEU A 27 5.57 -8.33 18.16
CA LEU A 27 5.40 -9.58 18.93
C LEU A 27 6.68 -10.10 19.59
N ALA A 28 7.85 -9.61 19.16
CA ALA A 28 9.12 -9.87 19.82
C ALA A 28 9.31 -8.97 21.04
N ALA A 29 8.85 -7.71 20.96
CA ALA A 29 8.84 -6.77 22.09
C ALA A 29 7.71 -7.07 23.10
N HIS A 30 6.59 -7.60 22.61
CA HIS A 30 5.37 -7.92 23.37
C HIS A 30 5.00 -9.40 23.21
N PRO A 31 5.79 -10.34 23.79
CA PRO A 31 5.53 -11.77 23.65
C PRO A 31 4.17 -12.20 24.23
N GLU A 32 3.59 -11.44 25.16
CA GLU A 32 2.25 -11.63 25.72
C GLU A 32 1.13 -11.54 24.69
N ASN A 33 1.32 -10.77 23.62
CA ASN A 33 0.34 -10.59 22.55
C ASN A 33 0.43 -11.67 21.47
N ARG A 34 1.27 -12.71 21.66
CA ARG A 34 1.43 -13.83 20.74
C ARG A 34 0.32 -14.86 20.93
N ILE A 35 -0.84 -14.58 20.35
CA ILE A 35 -2.06 -15.38 20.52
C ILE A 35 -2.05 -16.66 19.66
N TYR A 36 -1.26 -16.71 18.57
CA TYR A 36 -1.27 -17.83 17.61
C TYR A 36 0.13 -18.37 17.25
N PRO A 37 0.28 -19.69 17.01
CA PRO A 37 1.57 -20.31 16.61
C PRO A 37 2.10 -19.82 15.26
N ILE A 38 1.23 -19.29 14.40
CA ILE A 38 1.57 -18.79 13.06
C ILE A 38 2.64 -17.70 13.10
N PHE A 39 2.75 -16.97 14.21
CA PHE A 39 3.72 -15.89 14.38
C PHE A 39 5.18 -16.35 14.39
N ASN A 40 5.44 -17.62 14.70
CA ASN A 40 6.79 -18.18 14.63
C ASN A 40 7.31 -18.33 13.18
N PHE A 41 6.43 -18.28 12.19
CA PHE A 41 6.79 -18.37 10.77
C PHE A 41 7.04 -17.02 10.11
N PHE A 42 6.76 -15.90 10.79
CA PHE A 42 6.84 -14.56 10.20
C PHE A 42 8.28 -14.18 9.85
N GLU A 43 9.27 -14.63 10.63
CA GLU A 43 10.67 -14.43 10.30
C GLU A 43 11.05 -15.11 8.98
N ASN A 44 10.63 -16.36 8.79
CA ASN A 44 10.89 -17.12 7.57
C ASN A 44 10.18 -16.48 6.36
N TRP A 45 8.92 -16.08 6.51
CA TRP A 45 8.18 -15.38 5.45
C TRP A 45 8.80 -14.03 5.10
N CYS A 46 9.27 -13.28 6.10
CA CYS A 46 10.01 -12.05 5.87
C CYS A 46 11.27 -12.28 5.01
N GLN A 47 12.01 -13.36 5.26
CA GLN A 47 13.17 -13.70 4.43
C GLN A 47 12.77 -14.08 3.00
N ASP A 48 11.70 -14.85 2.82
CA ASP A 48 11.22 -15.27 1.50
C ASP A 48 10.74 -14.06 0.67
N GLU A 49 9.93 -13.18 1.26
CA GLU A 49 9.46 -11.93 0.64
C GLU A 49 10.62 -11.01 0.24
N ASN A 50 11.67 -10.92 1.08
CA ASN A 50 12.84 -10.12 0.73
C ASN A 50 13.57 -10.68 -0.50
N ARG A 51 13.78 -12.01 -0.56
CA ARG A 51 14.41 -12.68 -1.70
C ARG A 51 13.60 -12.51 -2.98
N HIS A 52 12.28 -12.65 -2.91
CA HIS A 52 11.40 -12.41 -4.06
C HIS A 52 11.44 -10.96 -4.54
N GLY A 53 11.43 -10.00 -3.60
CA GLY A 53 11.55 -8.58 -3.91
C GLY A 53 12.88 -8.23 -4.59
N ASP A 54 13.97 -8.86 -4.19
CA ASP A 54 15.29 -8.66 -4.80
C ASP A 54 15.35 -9.24 -6.21
N PHE A 55 14.77 -10.43 -6.43
CA PHE A 55 14.62 -10.99 -7.77
C PHE A 55 13.81 -10.08 -8.69
N CYS A 56 12.66 -9.59 -8.22
CA CYS A 56 11.83 -8.65 -8.99
C CYS A 56 12.57 -7.35 -9.31
N ASN A 57 13.34 -6.81 -8.36
CA ASN A 57 14.16 -5.62 -8.58
C ASN A 57 15.24 -5.84 -9.65
N LEU A 58 15.94 -6.98 -9.61
CA LEU A 58 16.92 -7.35 -10.63
C LEU A 58 16.28 -7.50 -12.02
N LEU A 59 15.08 -8.08 -12.08
CA LEU A 59 14.32 -8.21 -13.33
C LEU A 59 13.88 -6.85 -13.89
N LEU A 60 13.43 -5.93 -13.03
CA LEU A 60 13.08 -4.57 -13.44
C LEU A 60 14.31 -3.79 -13.92
N LYS A 61 15.47 -4.00 -13.27
CA LYS A 61 16.75 -3.38 -13.68
C LYS A 61 17.28 -3.93 -15.00
N SER A 62 17.09 -5.22 -15.29
CA SER A 62 17.53 -5.83 -16.55
C SER A 62 16.70 -5.38 -17.75
N GLN A 63 15.50 -4.83 -17.52
CA GLN A 63 14.60 -4.31 -18.55
C GLN A 63 14.38 -2.79 -18.40
N PRO A 64 15.40 -1.95 -18.66
CA PRO A 64 15.38 -0.51 -18.40
C PRO A 64 14.30 0.25 -19.19
N GLN A 65 13.78 -0.33 -20.28
CA GLN A 65 12.63 0.19 -21.01
C GLN A 65 11.35 0.32 -20.13
N TYR A 66 11.31 -0.35 -18.98
CA TYR A 66 10.19 -0.29 -18.02
C TYR A 66 10.40 0.76 -16.93
N LEU A 67 11.54 1.45 -16.88
CA LEU A 67 11.81 2.42 -15.81
C LEU A 67 12.18 3.81 -16.33
N ASN A 68 12.66 3.90 -17.57
CA ASN A 68 13.27 5.12 -18.08
C ASN A 68 12.34 6.00 -18.92
N ASP A 69 11.17 5.49 -19.35
CA ASP A 69 10.22 6.27 -20.15
C ASP A 69 9.28 7.12 -19.27
N TRP A 70 8.80 8.25 -19.78
CA TRP A 70 7.82 9.10 -19.09
C TRP A 70 6.51 8.34 -18.83
N LYS A 71 6.11 7.46 -19.76
CA LYS A 71 4.96 6.56 -19.59
C LYS A 71 5.20 5.60 -18.43
N ALA A 72 6.41 5.06 -18.32
CA ALA A 72 6.78 4.16 -17.25
C ALA A 72 6.68 4.84 -15.88
N LYS A 73 7.15 6.11 -15.75
CA LYS A 73 6.97 6.90 -14.52
C LYS A 73 5.50 7.02 -14.11
N LEU A 74 4.60 7.31 -15.04
CA LEU A 74 3.17 7.40 -14.77
C LEU A 74 2.59 6.07 -14.29
N TRP A 75 3.00 4.96 -14.91
CA TRP A 75 2.58 3.63 -14.49
C TRP A 75 3.12 3.25 -13.12
N CYS A 76 4.41 3.48 -12.85
CA CYS A 76 4.98 3.25 -11.52
C CYS A 76 4.21 4.01 -10.44
N ARG A 77 3.88 5.28 -10.69
CA ARG A 77 3.06 6.09 -9.78
C ARG A 77 1.66 5.51 -9.60
N PHE A 78 1.01 5.09 -10.69
CA PHE A 78 -0.33 4.50 -10.64
C PHE A 78 -0.36 3.23 -9.79
N PHE A 79 0.58 2.31 -10.02
CA PHE A 79 0.65 1.05 -9.27
C PHE A 79 1.02 1.29 -7.79
N LEU A 80 1.97 2.18 -7.53
CA LEU A 80 2.37 2.55 -6.17
C LEU A 80 1.16 3.11 -5.40
N LEU A 81 0.43 4.06 -5.98
CA LEU A 81 -0.77 4.61 -5.36
C LEU A 81 -1.87 3.54 -5.17
N SER A 82 -2.09 2.69 -6.17
CA SER A 82 -3.14 1.68 -6.13
C SER A 82 -2.89 0.65 -5.02
N VAL A 83 -1.67 0.12 -4.91
CA VAL A 83 -1.29 -0.82 -3.85
C VAL A 83 -1.38 -0.17 -2.47
N PHE A 84 -0.89 1.07 -2.34
CA PHE A 84 -0.92 1.81 -1.07
C PHE A 84 -2.34 2.07 -0.59
N ALA A 85 -3.19 2.58 -1.48
CA ALA A 85 -4.56 2.93 -1.11
C ALA A 85 -5.42 1.69 -0.86
N THR A 86 -5.23 0.61 -1.63
CA THR A 86 -5.95 -0.66 -1.37
C THR A 86 -5.52 -1.29 -0.05
N MET A 87 -4.22 -1.28 0.27
CA MET A 87 -3.75 -1.74 1.59
C MET A 87 -4.33 -0.86 2.70
N TYR A 88 -4.21 0.46 2.58
CA TYR A 88 -4.70 1.40 3.58
C TYR A 88 -6.19 1.17 3.88
N LEU A 89 -7.03 1.16 2.84
CA LEU A 89 -8.47 0.95 3.01
C LEU A 89 -8.80 -0.43 3.56
N ASN A 90 -8.11 -1.48 3.12
CA ASN A 90 -8.36 -2.83 3.61
C ASN A 90 -8.01 -2.95 5.09
N ASP A 91 -6.82 -2.51 5.47
CA ASP A 91 -6.33 -2.70 6.83
C ASP A 91 -7.10 -1.82 7.83
N ILE A 92 -7.37 -0.55 7.48
CA ILE A 92 -8.17 0.34 8.34
C ILE A 92 -9.64 -0.11 8.42
N CYS A 93 -10.28 -0.52 7.32
CA CYS A 93 -11.72 -0.80 7.33
C CYS A 93 -12.07 -2.23 7.76
N ASN A 94 -11.18 -3.20 7.52
CA ASN A 94 -11.51 -4.62 7.69
C ASN A 94 -10.59 -5.37 8.65
N ARG A 95 -9.38 -4.87 8.94
CA ARG A 95 -8.40 -5.57 9.79
C ARG A 95 -8.05 -4.84 11.09
N ALA A 96 -8.69 -3.71 11.38
CA ALA A 96 -8.43 -2.95 12.60
C ALA A 96 -8.57 -3.82 13.87
N ASP A 97 -9.68 -4.56 13.98
CA ASP A 97 -9.94 -5.45 15.12
C ASP A 97 -8.83 -6.50 15.34
N PHE A 98 -8.23 -7.00 14.25
CA PHE A 98 -7.14 -7.98 14.35
C PHE A 98 -5.88 -7.35 14.95
N TYR A 99 -5.45 -6.20 14.43
CA TYR A 99 -4.24 -5.54 14.93
C TYR A 99 -4.43 -5.04 16.36
N GLU A 100 -5.61 -4.55 16.70
CA GLU A 100 -5.95 -4.14 18.07
C GLU A 100 -5.95 -5.34 19.04
N SER A 101 -6.40 -6.53 18.58
CA SER A 101 -6.36 -7.74 19.40
C SER A 101 -4.96 -8.20 19.79
N ILE A 102 -3.93 -7.86 18.99
CA ILE A 102 -2.52 -8.11 19.29
C ILE A 102 -1.82 -6.89 19.90
N GLY A 103 -2.60 -5.91 20.39
CA GLY A 103 -2.09 -4.72 21.08
C GLY A 103 -1.38 -3.72 20.17
N MET A 104 -1.68 -3.70 18.86
CA MET A 104 -1.12 -2.75 17.91
C MET A 104 -2.12 -1.63 17.59
N ASP A 105 -1.63 -0.39 17.49
CA ASP A 105 -2.41 0.70 16.90
C ASP A 105 -2.42 0.52 15.37
N THR A 106 -3.60 0.22 14.83
CA THR A 106 -3.81 -0.03 13.39
C THR A 106 -3.36 1.14 12.52
N LYS A 107 -3.70 2.39 12.88
CA LYS A 107 -3.39 3.56 12.04
C LYS A 107 -1.89 3.83 12.04
N LYS A 108 -1.24 3.72 13.20
CA LYS A 108 0.22 3.85 13.32
C LYS A 108 0.94 2.74 12.56
N TYR A 109 0.51 1.50 12.71
CA TYR A 109 1.09 0.35 12.00
C TYR A 109 1.02 0.55 10.48
N VAL A 110 -0.16 0.89 9.95
CA VAL A 110 -0.35 1.11 8.51
C VAL A 110 0.50 2.27 8.00
N ASP A 111 0.58 3.39 8.74
CA ASP A 111 1.45 4.53 8.40
C ASP A 111 2.92 4.11 8.27
N GLU A 112 3.45 3.39 9.27
CA GLU A 112 4.83 2.91 9.26
C GLU A 112 5.10 1.95 8.09
N VAL A 113 4.21 0.98 7.84
CA VAL A 113 4.35 0.04 6.72
C VAL A 113 4.39 0.76 5.38
N LEU A 114 3.49 1.73 5.16
CA LEU A 114 3.46 2.49 3.92
C LEU A 114 4.71 3.35 3.75
N ARG A 115 5.19 4.00 4.82
CA ARG A 115 6.42 4.81 4.79
C ARG A 115 7.65 3.98 4.45
N ASP A 116 7.83 2.86 5.13
CA ASP A 116 8.98 1.98 4.90
C ASP A 116 8.92 1.34 3.50
N THR A 117 7.73 0.94 3.03
CA THR A 117 7.52 0.43 1.67
C THR A 117 7.82 1.49 0.61
N ASN A 118 7.40 2.74 0.83
CA ASN A 118 7.62 3.85 -0.12
C ASN A 118 9.12 4.17 -0.23
N ARG A 119 9.83 4.16 0.90
CA ARG A 119 11.29 4.33 0.92
C ARG A 119 12.00 3.20 0.19
N ASP A 120 11.60 1.94 0.40
CA ASP A 120 12.25 0.81 -0.26
C ASP A 120 11.97 0.77 -1.77
N SER A 121 10.76 1.19 -2.18
CA SER A 121 10.36 1.28 -3.59
C SER A 121 11.25 2.23 -4.40
N ALA A 122 11.88 3.23 -3.76
CA ALA A 122 12.84 4.13 -4.41
C ALA A 122 14.05 3.40 -5.03
N LYS A 123 14.38 2.19 -4.56
CA LYS A 123 15.48 1.38 -5.11
C LYS A 123 15.21 0.88 -6.53
N ALA A 124 13.94 0.58 -6.84
CA ALA A 124 13.53 0.08 -8.14
C ALA A 124 12.91 1.20 -8.99
N PHE A 125 11.98 1.95 -8.41
CA PHE A 125 11.12 2.88 -9.14
C PHE A 125 11.75 4.27 -9.26
N PRO A 126 11.53 4.96 -10.39
CA PRO A 126 12.05 6.30 -10.62
C PRO A 126 11.28 7.40 -9.86
N VAL A 127 10.20 7.03 -9.16
CA VAL A 127 9.27 7.95 -8.51
C VAL A 127 8.67 7.29 -7.27
N ILE A 128 8.48 8.07 -6.21
CA ILE A 128 7.78 7.65 -4.98
C ILE A 128 6.69 8.66 -4.59
N LEU A 129 5.79 8.25 -3.69
CA LEU A 129 4.71 9.12 -3.19
C LEU A 129 5.25 10.09 -2.14
N ASP A 130 4.70 11.30 -2.09
CA ASP A 130 4.98 12.27 -1.03
C ASP A 130 4.06 12.01 0.17
N LEU A 131 4.53 11.19 1.11
CA LEU A 131 3.80 10.82 2.33
C LEU A 131 3.95 11.85 3.46
N GLU A 132 4.85 12.83 3.32
CA GLU A 132 4.97 13.95 4.26
C GLU A 132 3.87 14.98 4.03
N ASN A 133 3.28 15.00 2.84
CA ASN A 133 2.16 15.86 2.54
C ASN A 133 0.89 15.41 3.29
N PRO A 134 0.36 16.22 4.23
CA PRO A 134 -0.82 15.82 5.00
C PRO A 134 -2.06 15.61 4.13
N LYS A 135 -2.11 16.22 2.92
CA LYS A 135 -3.21 16.02 1.97
C LYS A 135 -3.33 14.57 1.51
N PHE A 136 -2.20 13.84 1.45
CA PHE A 136 -2.21 12.43 1.06
C PHE A 136 -3.08 11.62 2.02
N TRP A 137 -2.81 11.73 3.31
CA TRP A 137 -3.57 11.06 4.37
C TRP A 137 -5.02 11.55 4.44
N GLN A 138 -5.25 12.86 4.30
CA GLN A 138 -6.61 13.42 4.29
C GLN A 138 -7.49 12.85 3.16
N TYR A 139 -6.93 12.60 1.98
CA TYR A 139 -7.68 12.01 0.87
C TYR A 139 -7.98 10.53 1.11
N LEU A 140 -7.06 9.80 1.73
CA LEU A 140 -7.27 8.40 2.12
C LEU A 140 -8.30 8.27 3.27
N ASP A 141 -8.20 9.13 4.29
CA ASP A 141 -9.17 9.20 5.40
C ASP A 141 -10.59 9.47 4.86
N LYS A 142 -10.74 10.36 3.88
CA LYS A 142 -12.04 10.57 3.20
C LYS A 142 -12.56 9.32 2.50
N CYS A 143 -11.69 8.49 1.93
CA CYS A 143 -12.09 7.23 1.33
C CYS A 143 -12.53 6.21 2.40
N VAL A 144 -11.90 6.22 3.58
CA VAL A 144 -12.33 5.44 4.75
C VAL A 144 -13.72 5.86 5.19
N ASP A 145 -13.96 7.17 5.37
CA ASP A 145 -15.26 7.72 5.74
C ASP A 145 -16.35 7.30 4.75
N ASN A 146 -16.07 7.44 3.45
CA ASN A 146 -16.99 7.01 2.39
C ASN A 146 -17.27 5.51 2.49
N ASN A 147 -16.26 4.69 2.78
CA ASN A 147 -16.44 3.24 2.94
C ASN A 147 -17.33 2.91 4.15
N THR A 148 -17.19 3.62 5.27
CA THR A 148 -18.07 3.48 6.43
C THR A 148 -19.53 3.81 6.06
N HIS A 149 -19.76 4.87 5.29
CA HIS A 149 -21.11 5.19 4.78
C HIS A 149 -21.64 4.13 3.81
N LEU A 150 -20.80 3.62 2.90
CA LEU A 150 -21.16 2.55 1.97
C LEU A 150 -21.58 1.27 2.70
N SER A 151 -20.84 0.89 3.76
CA SER A 151 -21.16 -0.26 4.61
C SER A 151 -22.49 -0.08 5.35
N LYS A 152 -22.76 1.12 5.89
CA LYS A 152 -24.06 1.46 6.52
C LYS A 152 -25.22 1.39 5.53
N ILE A 153 -25.04 1.86 4.29
CA ILE A 153 -26.07 1.77 3.24
C ILE A 153 -26.29 0.30 2.84
N GLN A 154 -25.21 -0.48 2.76
CA GLN A 154 -25.30 -1.90 2.43
C GLN A 154 -26.11 -2.69 3.47
N SER A 155 -25.90 -2.43 4.76
CA SER A 155 -26.60 -3.10 5.87
C SER A 155 -28.03 -2.62 6.10
N SER A 156 -28.43 -1.46 5.54
CA SER A 156 -29.80 -0.94 5.67
C SER A 156 -30.86 -1.86 5.03
N ALA A 157 -32.11 -1.78 5.48
CA ALA A 157 -33.24 -2.57 4.94
C ALA A 157 -33.80 -2.04 3.59
N LEU A 158 -33.12 -1.10 2.93
CA LEU A 158 -33.62 -0.45 1.72
C LEU A 158 -33.66 -1.40 0.51
N PRO A 159 -34.58 -1.20 -0.44
CA PRO A 159 -34.60 -1.96 -1.69
C PRO A 159 -33.31 -1.72 -2.50
N LYS A 160 -32.85 -2.76 -3.21
CA LYS A 160 -31.60 -2.76 -4.00
C LYS A 160 -31.39 -1.51 -4.90
N PRO A 161 -32.36 -1.06 -5.73
CA PRO A 161 -32.14 0.11 -6.59
C PRO A 161 -31.88 1.40 -5.79
N LEU A 162 -32.56 1.58 -4.66
CA LEU A 162 -32.37 2.74 -3.79
C LEU A 162 -31.02 2.70 -3.07
N LYS A 163 -30.52 1.51 -2.73
CA LYS A 163 -29.14 1.34 -2.23
C LYS A 163 -28.12 1.78 -3.28
N VAL A 164 -28.26 1.35 -4.54
CA VAL A 164 -27.33 1.74 -5.61
C VAL A 164 -27.30 3.26 -5.78
N LEU A 165 -28.47 3.90 -5.83
CA LEU A 165 -28.57 5.35 -5.95
C LEU A 165 -27.88 6.09 -4.80
N ARG A 166 -28.07 5.62 -3.55
CA ARG A 166 -27.43 6.21 -2.36
C ARG A 166 -25.92 5.96 -2.29
N LYS A 167 -25.41 4.90 -2.91
CA LYS A 167 -23.98 4.59 -2.96
C LYS A 167 -23.23 5.39 -4.02
N LEU A 168 -23.89 5.77 -5.11
CA LEU A 168 -23.31 6.51 -6.23
C LEU A 168 -22.48 7.74 -5.81
N PRO A 169 -22.95 8.67 -4.94
CA PRO A 169 -22.16 9.83 -4.55
C PRO A 169 -20.84 9.45 -3.85
N TYR A 170 -20.84 8.39 -3.04
CA TYR A 170 -19.63 7.93 -2.36
C TYR A 170 -18.64 7.27 -3.31
N TYR A 171 -19.11 6.54 -4.33
CA TYR A 171 -18.24 6.03 -5.40
C TYR A 171 -17.61 7.15 -6.22
N ILE A 172 -18.39 8.18 -6.57
CA ILE A 172 -17.88 9.37 -7.26
C ILE A 172 -16.85 10.09 -6.39
N SER A 173 -17.14 10.28 -5.10
CA SER A 173 -16.22 10.88 -4.14
C SER A 173 -14.91 10.11 -4.05
N ASN A 174 -14.94 8.79 -3.94
CA ASN A 174 -13.74 7.94 -3.95
C ASN A 174 -12.93 8.14 -5.24
N GLY A 175 -13.57 8.06 -6.41
CA GLY A 175 -12.91 8.31 -7.69
C GLY A 175 -12.22 9.68 -7.75
N MET A 176 -12.86 10.72 -7.21
CA MET A 176 -12.29 12.06 -7.13
C MET A 176 -11.10 12.14 -6.15
N GLN A 177 -11.15 11.47 -4.99
CA GLN A 177 -9.99 11.42 -4.08
C GLN A 177 -8.81 10.69 -4.71
N PHE A 178 -9.04 9.55 -5.38
CA PHE A 178 -8.00 8.84 -6.12
C PHE A 178 -7.37 9.70 -7.21
N LEU A 179 -8.18 10.45 -7.94
CA LEU A 179 -7.68 11.38 -8.94
C LEU A 179 -6.82 12.49 -8.30
N LYS A 180 -7.26 13.07 -7.19
CA LYS A 180 -6.47 14.06 -6.44
C LYS A 180 -5.15 13.47 -5.94
N LEU A 181 -5.16 12.27 -5.37
CA LEU A 181 -3.96 11.54 -4.94
C LEU A 181 -3.02 11.31 -6.12
N TYR A 182 -3.55 10.89 -7.27
CA TYR A 182 -2.76 10.66 -8.48
C TYR A 182 -2.20 11.95 -9.09
N PHE A 183 -2.70 13.13 -8.72
CA PHE A 183 -2.14 14.42 -9.17
C PHE A 183 -1.28 15.13 -8.12
N LEU A 184 -1.21 14.65 -6.87
CA LEU A 184 -0.30 15.18 -5.85
C LEU A 184 1.16 15.04 -6.28
N LYS A 185 1.92 16.14 -6.28
CA LYS A 185 3.33 16.16 -6.75
C LYS A 185 4.13 15.01 -6.13
N PRO A 186 4.63 14.06 -6.95
CA PRO A 186 5.43 12.97 -6.43
C PRO A 186 6.87 13.41 -6.21
N ILE A 187 7.66 12.55 -5.55
CA ILE A 187 9.09 12.77 -5.36
C ILE A 187 9.82 11.98 -6.46
N ASP A 188 10.47 12.70 -7.37
CA ASP A 188 11.35 12.09 -8.37
C ASP A 188 12.62 11.56 -7.68
N ILE A 189 12.93 10.29 -7.92
CA ILE A 189 14.18 9.70 -7.48
C ILE A 189 15.17 9.90 -8.63
N GLN A 190 16.07 10.88 -8.47
CA GLN A 190 17.23 10.97 -9.34
C GLN A 190 18.08 9.72 -9.13
N LYS A 191 18.09 8.82 -10.11
CA LYS A 191 19.12 7.78 -10.21
C LYS A 191 20.43 8.45 -10.61
N GLY A 192 21.03 9.17 -9.67
CA GLY A 192 22.39 9.69 -9.83
C GLY A 192 23.36 8.51 -9.90
N LEU A 193 23.97 8.31 -11.07
CA LEU A 193 25.41 8.03 -11.21
C LEU A 193 26.06 7.04 -10.21
N LEU A 194 25.41 5.92 -9.86
CA LEU A 194 26.08 4.81 -9.16
C LEU A 194 26.80 3.83 -10.13
N PHE A 195 26.97 4.25 -11.39
CA PHE A 195 27.75 3.53 -12.40
C PHE A 195 28.68 4.50 -13.13
N CYS A 196 29.56 5.20 -12.40
CA CYS A 196 30.81 5.75 -12.92
C CYS A 196 31.66 6.25 -11.74
N SER A 197 32.46 5.35 -11.16
CA SER A 197 33.76 5.60 -10.49
C SER A 197 34.37 4.25 -10.18
#